data_AF-A0A9Q1LZQ7-F1
#
_entry.id   AF-A0A9Q1LZQ7-F1
#
_cell.length_a   1.000
_cell.length_b   1.000
_cell.length_c   1.000
_cell.angle_alpha   90.00
_cell.angle_beta   90.00
_cell.angle_gamma   90.00
#
_symmetry.space_group_name_H-M   'P 1'
#
loop_
_entity.id
_entity.type
_entity.pdbx_description
1 polymer ?
#
loop_
_entity_poly.entity_id
_entity_poly.type
_entity_poly.pdbx_seq_one_letter_code
_entity_poly.pdbx_strand_id
1 'polypeptide(L)'
;MRKRVKEIEEIKELENNAEELQYRVDEEYGEEDESSEETEEDKWEGVRRELEKVAKEQAERRKTAQLMFDLGQKAYGGMYGRVTEFLEGVLTIIPRPTLFGGEIQIWLAMANEANNRHADCIDLYKQLERKHPSISIQRQAAELRYILQAPKLKISQEEMVTIPLIGSSC
;
A
#
# COMPACT_ATOMS: atom_id res chain seq x y z
N MET A 1 41.01 69.00 22.54
CA MET A 1 40.86 68.81 21.08
C MET A 1 41.50 67.53 20.54
N ARG A 2 42.64 67.04 21.06
CA ARG A 2 43.34 65.84 20.54
C ARG A 2 42.58 64.50 20.65
N LYS A 3 41.70 64.31 21.64
CA LYS A 3 40.93 63.08 21.81
C LYS A 3 39.89 62.85 20.71
N ARG A 4 39.16 63.91 20.32
CA ARG A 4 38.16 63.84 19.24
C ARG A 4 38.77 63.56 17.87
N VAL A 5 40.00 64.02 17.62
CA VAL A 5 40.70 63.74 16.34
C VAL A 5 41.11 62.27 16.28
N LYS A 6 41.61 61.71 17.39
CA LYS A 6 41.89 60.27 17.50
C LYS A 6 40.63 59.42 17.34
N GLU A 7 39.52 59.83 17.96
CA GLU A 7 38.24 59.12 17.79
C GLU A 7 37.76 59.15 16.34
N ILE A 8 37.94 60.26 15.62
CA ILE A 8 37.59 60.35 14.20
C ILE A 8 38.51 59.50 13.32
N GLU A 9 39.81 59.46 13.63
CA GLU A 9 40.77 58.58 12.94
C GLU A 9 40.48 57.10 13.19
N GLU A 10 40.15 56.72 14.43
CA GLU A 10 39.75 55.36 14.79
C GLU A 10 38.43 54.95 14.12
N ILE A 11 37.43 55.84 14.05
CA ILE A 11 36.18 55.58 13.32
C ILE A 11 36.45 55.37 11.83
N LYS A 12 37.33 56.19 11.25
CA LYS A 12 37.67 56.10 9.82
C LYS A 12 38.46 54.83 9.50
N GLU A 13 39.35 54.39 10.40
CA GLU A 13 40.02 53.09 10.28
C GLU A 13 39.04 51.93 10.41
N LEU A 14 38.06 52.03 11.32
CA LEU A 14 37.01 51.02 11.46
C LEU A 14 36.09 50.95 10.24
N GLU A 15 35.71 52.08 9.66
CA GLU A 15 34.94 52.14 8.40
C GLU A 15 35.72 51.50 7.25
N ASN A 16 37.00 51.82 7.10
CA ASN A 16 37.83 51.28 6.03
C ASN A 16 38.07 49.76 6.19
N ASN A 17 38.24 49.29 7.43
CA ASN A 17 38.37 47.86 7.73
C ASN A 17 37.03 47.11 7.56
N ALA A 18 35.90 47.77 7.81
CA ALA A 18 34.57 47.23 7.53
C ALA A 18 34.32 47.12 6.02
N GLU A 19 34.69 48.14 5.24
CA GLU A 19 34.64 48.09 3.77
C GLU A 19 35.56 46.99 3.21
N GLU A 20 36.77 46.83 3.74
CA GLU A 20 37.71 45.79 3.31
C GLU A 20 37.21 44.38 3.67
N LEU A 21 36.61 44.21 4.85
CA LEU A 21 35.93 42.96 5.24
C LEU A 21 34.71 42.67 4.37
N GLN A 22 33.93 43.70 4.02
CA GLN A 22 32.78 43.55 3.14
C GLN A 22 33.22 43.19 1.72
N TYR A 23 34.26 43.85 1.18
CA TYR A 23 34.84 43.51 -0.12
C TYR A 23 35.38 42.08 -0.13
N ARG A 24 36.03 41.65 0.95
CA ARG A 24 36.56 40.28 1.06
C ARG A 24 35.46 39.24 1.24
N VAL A 25 34.34 39.59 1.88
CA VAL A 25 33.14 38.74 1.93
C VAL A 25 32.46 38.71 0.56
N ASP A 26 32.39 39.82 -0.17
CA ASP A 26 31.86 39.84 -1.55
C ASP A 26 32.81 39.16 -2.55
N GLU A 27 34.11 39.03 -2.25
CA GLU A 27 35.07 38.28 -3.07
C GLU A 27 35.08 36.77 -2.70
N GLU A 28 34.89 36.43 -1.42
CA GLU A 28 34.87 35.05 -0.91
C GLU A 28 33.48 34.39 -1.04
N TYR A 29 32.41 35.20 -1.04
CA TYR A 29 30.99 34.78 -1.09
C TYR A 29 30.14 35.50 -2.14
N GLY A 30 30.63 36.56 -2.81
CA GLY A 30 29.88 37.28 -3.86
C GLY A 30 30.03 36.71 -5.28
N GLU A 31 30.58 35.50 -5.39
CA GLU A 31 30.24 34.55 -6.46
C GLU A 31 29.49 33.34 -5.88
N GLU A 32 28.50 33.58 -5.01
CA GLU A 32 27.30 32.75 -5.07
C GLU A 32 26.62 33.09 -6.40
N ASP A 33 26.97 32.30 -7.42
CA ASP A 33 26.22 32.16 -8.66
C ASP A 33 24.72 32.24 -8.34
N GLU A 34 24.07 33.34 -8.75
CA GLU A 34 22.61 33.52 -8.81
C GLU A 34 22.03 32.52 -9.82
N SER A 35 22.17 31.23 -9.54
CA SER A 35 21.67 30.14 -10.37
C SER A 35 21.28 28.93 -9.52
N SER A 36 20.44 29.16 -8.51
CA SER A 36 19.23 28.35 -8.26
C SER A 36 18.70 28.61 -6.85
N GLU A 37 18.22 29.81 -6.54
CA GLU A 37 17.20 29.91 -5.52
C GLU A 37 15.91 29.33 -6.13
N GLU A 38 15.76 27.99 -6.10
CA GLU A 38 14.47 27.36 -6.38
C GLU A 38 13.45 28.02 -5.47
N THR A 39 12.54 28.78 -6.09
CA THR A 39 11.49 29.47 -5.38
C THR A 39 10.65 28.43 -4.64
N GLU A 40 9.96 28.82 -3.55
CA GLU A 40 9.04 27.89 -2.89
C GLU A 40 8.05 27.27 -3.89
N GLU A 41 7.68 28.02 -4.93
CA GLU A 41 6.87 27.55 -6.06
C GLU A 41 7.54 26.41 -6.86
N ASP A 42 8.82 26.53 -7.20
CA ASP A 42 9.58 25.46 -7.88
C ASP A 42 9.64 24.18 -7.03
N LYS A 43 9.80 24.32 -5.71
CA LYS A 43 9.77 23.18 -4.77
C LYS A 43 8.39 22.51 -4.74
N TRP A 44 7.31 23.29 -4.68
CA TRP A 44 5.94 22.78 -4.73
C TRP A 44 5.64 22.09 -6.07
N GLU A 45 6.13 22.62 -7.19
CA GLU A 45 6.01 21.99 -8.50
C GLU A 45 6.78 20.67 -8.58
N GLY A 46 8.01 20.61 -8.03
CA GLY A 46 8.80 19.38 -7.93
C GLY A 46 8.06 18.30 -7.13
N VAL A 47 7.53 18.65 -5.95
CA VAL A 47 6.72 17.75 -5.12
C VAL A 47 5.47 17.28 -5.85
N ARG A 48 4.74 18.19 -6.52
CA ARG A 48 3.55 17.85 -7.30
C ARG A 48 3.86 16.88 -8.44
N ARG A 49 4.96 17.10 -9.17
CA ARG A 49 5.42 16.26 -10.27
C ARG A 49 5.81 14.86 -9.78
N GLU A 50 6.48 14.78 -8.64
CA GLU A 50 6.83 13.49 -8.03
C GLU A 50 5.59 12.75 -7.52
N LEU A 51 4.66 13.45 -6.87
CA LEU A 51 3.38 12.87 -6.44
C LEU A 51 2.56 12.33 -7.62
N GLU A 52 2.52 13.06 -8.74
CA GLU A 52 1.84 12.61 -9.96
C GLU A 52 2.50 11.35 -10.53
N LYS A 53 3.84 11.32 -10.57
CA LYS A 53 4.60 10.16 -11.02
C LYS A 53 4.35 8.93 -10.13
N VAL A 54 4.40 9.10 -8.81
CA VAL A 54 4.08 8.04 -7.84
C VAL A 54 2.64 7.57 -8.00
N ALA A 55 1.69 8.49 -8.17
CA ALA A 55 0.29 8.13 -8.38
C ALA A 55 0.10 7.31 -9.67
N LYS A 56 0.79 7.68 -10.75
CA LYS A 56 0.75 6.94 -12.02
C LYS A 56 1.34 5.54 -11.87
N GLU A 57 2.48 5.40 -11.20
CA GLU A 57 3.10 4.10 -10.95
C GLU A 57 2.22 3.20 -10.07
N GLN A 58 1.63 3.77 -9.01
CA GLN A 58 0.68 3.06 -8.16
C GLN A 58 -0.57 2.62 -8.94
N ALA A 59 -1.06 3.45 -9.87
CA ALA A 59 -2.20 3.11 -10.72
C ALA A 59 -1.87 1.92 -11.64
N GLU A 60 -0.69 1.90 -12.27
CA GLU A 60 -0.27 0.77 -13.11
C GLU A 60 -0.10 -0.51 -12.29
N ARG A 61 0.55 -0.44 -11.12
CA ARG A 61 0.68 -1.58 -10.20
C ARG A 61 -0.70 -2.12 -9.79
N ARG A 62 -1.67 -1.24 -9.51
CA ARG A 62 -3.05 -1.63 -9.19
C ARG A 62 -3.76 -2.29 -10.37
N LYS A 63 -3.56 -1.81 -11.61
CA LYS A 63 -4.13 -2.46 -12.81
C LYS A 63 -3.58 -3.87 -12.99
N THR A 64 -2.27 -4.05 -12.82
CA THR A 64 -1.66 -5.39 -12.88
C THR A 64 -2.20 -6.31 -11.79
N ALA A 65 -2.31 -5.80 -10.56
CA ALA A 65 -2.89 -6.54 -9.44
C ALA A 65 -4.35 -6.96 -9.71
N GLN A 66 -5.16 -6.06 -10.28
CA GLN A 66 -6.53 -6.37 -10.67
C GLN A 66 -6.59 -7.48 -11.73
N LEU A 67 -5.74 -7.40 -12.77
CA LEU A 67 -5.69 -8.44 -13.80
C LEU A 67 -5.32 -9.81 -13.22
N MET A 68 -4.34 -9.86 -12.31
CA MET A 68 -3.96 -11.11 -11.63
C MET A 68 -5.08 -11.63 -10.73
N PHE A 69 -5.80 -10.74 -10.05
CA PHE A 69 -6.95 -11.10 -9.23
C PHE A 69 -8.08 -11.70 -10.09
N ASP A 70 -8.44 -11.07 -11.20
CA ASP A 70 -9.47 -11.54 -12.13
C ASP A 70 -9.09 -12.92 -12.73
N LEU A 71 -7.80 -13.13 -13.02
CA LEU A 71 -7.29 -14.44 -13.45
C LEU A 71 -7.40 -15.50 -12.35
N GLY A 72 -7.08 -15.13 -11.11
CA GLY A 72 -7.27 -16.00 -9.94
C GLY A 72 -8.73 -16.41 -9.75
N GLN A 73 -9.67 -15.47 -9.87
CA GLN A 73 -11.10 -15.75 -9.79
C GLN A 73 -11.56 -16.71 -10.90
N LYS A 74 -11.09 -16.53 -12.14
CA LYS A 74 -11.38 -17.46 -13.25
C LYS A 74 -10.81 -18.85 -13.01
N ALA A 75 -9.61 -18.94 -12.44
CA ALA A 75 -8.96 -20.22 -12.13
C ALA A 75 -9.66 -21.00 -11.00
N TYR A 76 -10.47 -20.33 -10.16
CA TYR A 76 -11.23 -20.96 -9.08
C TYR A 76 -12.27 -21.99 -9.58
N GLY A 77 -12.63 -21.98 -10.86
CA GLY A 77 -13.55 -22.99 -11.43
C GLY A 77 -12.99 -24.41 -11.61
N GLY A 78 -11.74 -24.68 -11.21
CA GLY A 78 -11.17 -26.03 -11.34
C GLY A 78 -9.65 -26.15 -11.14
N MET A 79 -8.94 -25.04 -10.90
CA MET A 79 -7.48 -25.02 -10.69
C MET A 79 -7.11 -24.38 -9.34
N TYR A 80 -7.72 -24.82 -8.24
CA TYR A 80 -7.58 -24.22 -6.90
C TYR A 80 -6.12 -24.05 -6.42
N GLY A 81 -5.22 -24.95 -6.81
CA GLY A 81 -3.78 -24.80 -6.51
C GLY A 81 -3.18 -23.52 -7.10
N ARG A 82 -3.49 -23.23 -8.38
CA ARG A 82 -2.98 -22.04 -9.08
C ARG A 82 -3.62 -20.75 -8.58
N VAL A 83 -4.85 -20.81 -8.06
CA VAL A 83 -5.52 -19.64 -7.47
C VAL A 83 -4.70 -19.08 -6.31
N THR A 84 -4.18 -19.97 -5.45
CA THR A 84 -3.37 -19.57 -4.28
C THR A 84 -2.13 -18.79 -4.73
N GLU A 85 -1.41 -19.28 -5.74
CA GLU A 85 -0.22 -18.62 -6.30
C GLU A 85 -0.54 -17.23 -6.87
N PHE A 86 -1.62 -17.12 -7.66
CA PHE A 86 -2.02 -15.83 -8.22
C PHE A 86 -2.37 -14.82 -7.14
N LEU A 87 -3.18 -15.21 -6.15
CA LEU A 87 -3.64 -14.32 -5.08
C LEU A 87 -2.51 -13.93 -4.13
N GLU A 88 -1.57 -14.84 -3.82
CA GLU A 88 -0.37 -14.51 -3.05
C GLU A 88 0.53 -13.52 -3.80
N GLY A 89 0.67 -13.69 -5.12
CA GLY A 89 1.35 -12.72 -5.98
C GLY A 89 0.68 -11.34 -5.99
N VAL A 90 -0.65 -11.27 -5.94
CA VAL A 90 -1.35 -9.97 -5.82
C VAL A 90 -1.04 -9.30 -4.49
N LEU A 91 -0.95 -10.06 -3.40
CA LEU A 91 -0.65 -9.53 -2.06
C LEU A 91 0.81 -9.04 -1.91
N THR A 92 1.72 -9.31 -2.85
CA THR A 92 3.04 -8.66 -2.87
C THR A 92 2.98 -7.24 -3.45
N ILE A 93 1.95 -6.94 -4.24
CA ILE A 93 1.72 -5.63 -4.86
C ILE A 93 0.76 -4.79 -4.02
N ILE A 94 -0.31 -5.42 -3.52
CA ILE A 94 -1.38 -4.76 -2.77
C ILE A 94 -1.20 -4.98 -1.27
N PRO A 95 -1.17 -3.90 -0.46
CA PRO A 95 -1.10 -4.04 0.98
C PRO A 95 -2.32 -4.78 1.55
N ARG A 96 -2.03 -5.79 2.37
CA ARG A 96 -3.02 -6.61 3.11
C ARG A 96 -4.10 -5.82 3.88
N PRO A 97 -3.82 -4.70 4.57
CA PRO A 97 -4.86 -3.99 5.33
C PRO A 97 -5.78 -3.11 4.47
N THR A 98 -5.55 -3.02 3.15
CA THR A 98 -6.45 -2.25 2.27
C THR A 98 -7.74 -3.02 2.04
N LEU A 99 -8.83 -2.33 1.64
CA LEU A 99 -10.09 -2.99 1.30
C LEU A 99 -9.89 -4.11 0.26
N PHE A 100 -9.20 -3.79 -0.83
CA PHE A 100 -8.90 -4.76 -1.89
C PHE A 100 -7.98 -5.89 -1.40
N GLY A 101 -6.98 -5.58 -0.56
CA GLY A 101 -6.14 -6.58 0.10
C GLY A 101 -6.95 -7.56 0.96
N GLY A 102 -7.95 -7.05 1.69
CA GLY A 102 -8.88 -7.87 2.46
C GLY A 102 -9.73 -8.78 1.58
N GLU A 103 -10.28 -8.28 0.46
CA GLU A 103 -11.03 -9.10 -0.51
C GLU A 103 -10.18 -10.23 -1.06
N ILE A 104 -8.93 -9.95 -1.46
CA ILE A 104 -7.98 -10.97 -1.92
C ILE A 104 -7.73 -12.03 -0.84
N GLN A 105 -7.64 -11.64 0.43
CA GLN A 105 -7.46 -12.57 1.54
C GLN A 105 -8.70 -13.44 1.80
N ILE A 106 -9.90 -12.92 1.59
CA ILE A 106 -11.14 -13.72 1.61
C ILE A 106 -11.09 -14.78 0.50
N TRP A 107 -10.72 -14.39 -0.72
CA TRP A 107 -10.55 -15.33 -1.83
C TRP A 107 -9.46 -16.39 -1.57
N LEU A 108 -8.35 -15.99 -0.96
CA LEU A 108 -7.28 -16.90 -0.57
C LEU A 108 -7.77 -17.92 0.48
N ALA A 109 -8.59 -17.50 1.44
CA ALA A 109 -9.19 -18.40 2.42
C ALA A 109 -10.10 -19.43 1.74
N MET A 110 -10.94 -19.01 0.79
CA MET A 110 -11.79 -19.91 0.01
C MET A 110 -10.96 -20.90 -0.84
N ALA A 111 -9.86 -20.45 -1.46
CA ALA A 111 -8.95 -21.32 -2.20
C ALA A 111 -8.27 -22.37 -1.30
N ASN A 112 -7.90 -22.01 -0.07
CA ASN A 112 -7.38 -22.97 0.91
C ASN A 112 -8.41 -24.04 1.28
N GLU A 113 -9.66 -23.66 1.48
CA GLU A 113 -10.76 -24.60 1.75
C GLU A 113 -10.93 -25.61 0.62
N ALA A 114 -10.97 -25.14 -0.62
CA ALA A 114 -11.07 -25.99 -1.80
C ALA A 114 -9.86 -26.93 -1.99
N ASN A 115 -8.69 -26.56 -1.47
CA ASN A 115 -7.47 -27.38 -1.46
C ASN A 115 -7.37 -28.32 -0.24
N ASN A 116 -8.47 -28.61 0.47
CA ASN A 116 -8.51 -29.41 1.70
C ASN A 116 -7.72 -28.83 2.89
N ARG A 117 -7.32 -27.55 2.84
CA ARG A 117 -6.61 -26.85 3.92
C ARG A 117 -7.61 -26.10 4.81
N HIS A 118 -8.55 -26.84 5.36
CA HIS A 118 -9.68 -26.26 6.11
C HIS A 118 -9.25 -25.50 7.38
N ALA A 119 -8.22 -25.97 8.09
CA ALA A 119 -7.70 -25.29 9.27
C ALA A 119 -7.14 -23.89 8.93
N ASP A 120 -6.32 -23.82 7.87
CA ASP A 120 -5.72 -22.56 7.41
C ASP A 120 -6.79 -21.55 6.97
N CYS A 121 -7.86 -22.03 6.33
CA CYS A 121 -9.01 -21.22 5.96
C CYS A 121 -9.68 -20.57 7.20
N ILE A 122 -10.01 -21.37 8.22
CA ILE A 122 -10.63 -20.90 9.45
C ILE A 122 -9.72 -19.89 10.17
N ASP A 123 -8.42 -20.18 10.25
CA ASP A 123 -7.47 -19.32 10.95
C ASP A 123 -7.25 -18.00 10.23
N LEU A 124 -7.24 -17.99 8.90
CA LEU A 124 -7.22 -16.77 8.11
C LEU A 124 -8.48 -15.92 8.34
N TYR A 125 -9.68 -16.52 8.37
CA TYR A 125 -10.91 -15.77 8.69
C TYR A 125 -10.89 -15.19 10.10
N LYS A 126 -10.45 -15.95 11.12
CA LYS A 126 -10.29 -15.42 12.48
C LYS A 126 -9.30 -14.26 12.53
N GLN A 127 -8.23 -14.31 11.74
CA GLN A 127 -7.25 -13.23 11.66
C GLN A 127 -7.87 -11.97 11.04
N LEU A 128 -8.63 -12.11 9.94
CA LEU A 128 -9.31 -11.00 9.27
C LEU A 128 -10.33 -10.32 10.18
N GLU A 129 -11.19 -11.10 10.82
CA GLU A 129 -12.20 -10.62 11.78
C GLU A 129 -11.58 -9.80 12.92
N ARG A 130 -10.40 -10.19 13.41
CA ARG A 130 -9.77 -9.53 14.57
C ARG A 130 -8.90 -8.33 14.22
N LYS A 131 -8.23 -8.34 13.06
CA LYS A 131 -7.12 -7.43 12.76
C LYS A 131 -7.34 -6.54 11.55
N HIS A 132 -8.25 -6.86 10.64
CA HIS A 132 -8.41 -6.10 9.41
C HIS A 132 -9.04 -4.73 9.70
N PRO A 133 -8.54 -3.60 9.19
CA PRO A 133 -9.08 -2.28 9.55
C PRO A 133 -10.48 -2.01 8.96
N SER A 134 -10.86 -2.67 7.86
CA SER A 134 -12.20 -2.55 7.29
C SER A 134 -13.22 -3.46 7.99
N ILE A 135 -14.28 -2.86 8.52
CA ILE A 135 -15.40 -3.56 9.18
C ILE A 135 -16.14 -4.47 8.21
N SER A 136 -16.28 -4.09 6.94
CA SER A 136 -16.95 -4.93 5.93
C SER A 136 -16.25 -6.28 5.76
N ILE A 137 -14.92 -6.27 5.69
CA ILE A 137 -14.09 -7.48 5.57
C ILE A 137 -14.14 -8.30 6.86
N GLN A 138 -14.09 -7.67 8.03
CA GLN A 138 -14.23 -8.38 9.31
C GLN A 138 -15.56 -9.14 9.37
N ARG A 139 -16.66 -8.46 9.00
CA ARG A 139 -18.00 -9.04 8.98
C ARG A 139 -18.10 -10.18 7.97
N GLN A 140 -17.60 -9.97 6.74
CA GLN A 140 -17.60 -11.01 5.72
C GLN A 140 -16.81 -12.25 6.17
N ALA A 141 -15.64 -12.07 6.80
CA ALA A 141 -14.86 -13.17 7.36
C ALA A 141 -15.63 -13.91 8.47
N ALA A 142 -16.31 -13.18 9.36
CA ALA A 142 -17.10 -13.78 10.44
C ALA A 142 -18.28 -14.60 9.92
N GLU A 143 -19.01 -14.09 8.92
CA GLU A 143 -20.13 -14.77 8.27
C GLU A 143 -19.66 -16.05 7.55
N LEU A 144 -18.58 -15.98 6.78
CA LEU A 144 -18.01 -17.15 6.09
C LEU A 144 -17.49 -18.19 7.08
N ARG A 145 -16.79 -17.76 8.14
CA ARG A 145 -16.35 -18.67 9.22
C ARG A 145 -17.55 -19.37 9.86
N TYR A 146 -18.62 -18.64 10.15
CA TYR A 146 -19.83 -19.20 10.75
C TYR A 146 -20.44 -20.31 9.89
N ILE A 147 -20.53 -20.08 8.58
CA ILE A 147 -21.01 -21.10 7.61
C ILE A 147 -20.12 -22.34 7.64
N LEU A 148 -18.80 -22.16 7.60
CA LEU A 148 -17.85 -23.27 7.56
C LEU A 148 -17.80 -24.11 8.84
N GLN A 149 -18.04 -23.48 10.00
CA GLN A 149 -18.04 -24.15 11.30
C GLN A 149 -19.40 -24.75 11.66
N ALA A 150 -20.44 -24.48 10.87
CA ALA A 150 -21.76 -25.01 11.14
C ALA A 150 -21.73 -26.55 11.21
N PRO A 151 -22.41 -27.17 12.19
CA PRO A 151 -22.45 -28.60 12.31
C PRO A 151 -23.11 -29.22 11.09
N LYS A 152 -22.45 -30.21 10.47
CA LYS A 152 -23.02 -30.96 9.35
C LYS A 152 -24.27 -31.70 9.82
N LEU A 153 -25.37 -31.50 9.10
CA LEU A 153 -26.61 -32.23 9.35
C LEU A 153 -26.36 -33.73 9.13
N LYS A 154 -26.62 -34.55 10.15
CA LYS A 154 -26.57 -36.01 10.04
C LYS A 154 -27.93 -36.47 9.50
N ILE A 155 -28.02 -36.71 8.20
CA ILE A 155 -29.23 -37.26 7.57
C ILE A 155 -29.17 -38.78 7.73
N SER A 156 -30.21 -39.37 8.32
CA SER A 156 -30.31 -40.83 8.42
C SER A 156 -30.62 -41.46 7.04
N GLN A 157 -30.33 -42.75 6.85
CA GLN A 157 -30.65 -43.44 5.59
C GLN A 157 -32.17 -43.46 5.32
N GLU A 158 -32.99 -43.41 6.37
CA GLU A 158 -34.45 -43.39 6.27
C GLU A 158 -34.98 -42.04 5.77
N GLU A 159 -34.27 -40.94 6.04
CA GLU A 159 -34.59 -39.58 5.57
C GLU A 159 -34.00 -39.29 4.18
N MET A 160 -33.14 -40.18 3.66
CA MET A 160 -32.45 -39.99 2.40
C MET A 160 -33.36 -40.35 1.22
N VAL A 161 -33.74 -39.36 0.43
CA VAL A 161 -34.49 -39.60 -0.82
C VAL A 161 -33.55 -40.18 -1.87
N THR A 162 -33.75 -41.45 -2.22
CA THR A 162 -33.01 -42.10 -3.30
C THR A 162 -33.57 -41.65 -4.65
N ILE A 163 -32.78 -40.88 -5.40
CA ILE A 163 -33.13 -40.50 -6.77
C ILE A 163 -32.68 -41.65 -7.71
N PRO A 164 -33.59 -42.36 -8.38
CA PRO A 164 -33.21 -43.38 -9.34
C PRO A 164 -32.48 -42.77 -10.54
N LEU A 165 -31.38 -43.40 -10.95
CA LEU A 165 -30.62 -42.98 -12.14
C LEU A 165 -31.43 -43.31 -13.40
N ILE A 166 -31.91 -42.27 -14.09
CA ILE A 166 -32.55 -42.43 -15.41
C ILE A 166 -31.45 -42.81 -16.42
N GLY A 167 -31.54 -44.01 -16.98
CA GLY A 167 -30.58 -44.55 -17.96
C GLY A 167 -29.93 -45.89 -17.58
N SER A 168 -30.28 -46.50 -16.44
CA SER A 168 -29.78 -47.83 -16.04
C SER A 168 -30.65 -49.01 -16.52
N SER A 169 -31.56 -48.78 -17.47
CA SER A 169 -32.32 -49.84 -18.14
C SER A 169 -31.58 -50.24 -19.41
N CYS A 170 -31.23 -51.53 -19.49
CA CYS A 170 -30.67 -52.21 -20.65
C CYS A 170 -31.46 -51.96 -21.96
#